data_AF-A0A2G5U3I3-F1
#
_entry.id   AF-A0A2G5U3I3-F1
#
_cell.length_a   1.000
_cell.length_b   1.000
_cell.length_c   1.000
_cell.angle_alpha   90.00
_cell.angle_beta   90.00
_cell.angle_gamma   90.00
#
_symmetry.space_group_name_H-M   'P 1'
#
loop_
_entity.id
_entity.type
_entity.pdbx_description
1 polymer ?
#
loop_
_entity_poly.entity_id
_entity_poly.type
_entity_poly.pdbx_seq_one_letter_code
_entity_poly.pdbx_strand_id
1 'polypeptide(L)'
;MELPTVLFLLFVSVQSKLHIFDAKVTKIPAQKGTRIYFLTNGNEANLTLFTVKAEKSQIDTNIFAFSVPQADGSLNPLVVTADNDTVFVTRPDGDTTPVTLFQDRVTENLNVFPVFENSALQFKAGKNVYFAVDKPNGKILTIQNLKVDRQKDGYLRAYSGVPGDLIPEPYLFFTSDVYTDITFYQQLDIPINEFSLDPVFDGVSYTVGFGYLTITLQSSGLIMSPEFPITQQPSDMSFNVNRNGDEDISLHMNTYFYRSLSYNTEITVRFGFGVENVQSFPSELNGRLGASGKINSVEVSSIGAYALQYWTNSTATNSEGSTIPAGQGTTPSIITTTNSSYFISNSLSILTLIVSLLIGC
;
A
#
# COMPACT_ATOMS: atom_id res chain seq x y z
N MET A 1 -34.02 45.68 4.54
CA MET A 1 -34.49 44.54 3.74
C MET A 1 -33.52 43.41 4.01
N GLU A 2 -34.04 42.38 4.68
CA GLU A 2 -33.47 41.05 4.95
C GLU A 2 -33.01 40.38 3.63
N LEU A 3 -32.11 39.40 3.52
CA LEU A 3 -31.53 38.34 4.36
C LEU A 3 -30.19 37.90 3.63
N PRO A 4 -29.47 36.82 3.98
CA PRO A 4 -28.02 36.70 4.03
C PRO A 4 -27.54 35.67 2.95
N THR A 5 -26.31 35.14 2.90
CA THR A 5 -25.92 33.93 3.65
C THR A 5 -24.47 33.63 3.29
N VAL A 6 -23.64 33.68 4.33
CA VAL A 6 -22.37 33.01 4.55
C VAL A 6 -22.19 31.73 3.71
N LEU A 7 -21.21 31.74 2.80
CA LEU A 7 -20.61 30.52 2.27
C LEU A 7 -19.16 30.47 2.77
N PHE A 8 -18.98 30.06 4.03
CA PHE A 8 -17.67 29.72 4.57
C PHE A 8 -17.40 28.24 4.21
N LEU A 9 -16.95 28.00 2.98
CA LEU A 9 -16.32 26.73 2.63
C LEU A 9 -14.90 26.75 3.18
N LEU A 10 -14.75 26.26 4.41
CA LEU A 10 -13.45 25.89 4.97
C LEU A 10 -12.96 24.65 4.21
N PHE A 11 -12.26 24.88 3.10
CA PHE A 11 -11.42 23.89 2.46
C PHE A 11 -10.23 23.63 3.39
N VAL A 12 -10.36 22.65 4.28
CA VAL A 12 -9.19 22.02 4.89
C VAL A 12 -8.74 20.96 3.89
N SER A 13 -7.83 21.35 2.99
CA SER A 13 -7.07 20.40 2.19
C SER A 13 -6.13 19.65 3.12
N VAL A 14 -6.52 18.46 3.56
CA VAL A 14 -5.57 17.55 4.19
C VAL A 14 -4.95 16.75 3.05
N GLN A 15 -3.81 17.23 2.55
CA GLN A 15 -2.87 16.34 1.88
C GLN A 15 -2.47 15.29 2.91
N SER A 16 -2.86 14.04 2.70
CA SER A 16 -2.25 12.88 3.36
C SER A 16 -0.83 12.65 2.84
N LYS A 17 0.02 13.67 3.01
CA LYS A 17 1.45 13.45 3.26
C LYS A 17 1.57 13.23 4.75
N LEU A 18 2.43 12.30 5.16
CA LEU A 18 2.88 12.12 6.54
C LEU A 18 3.11 13.50 7.18
N HIS A 19 2.16 14.00 7.97
CA HIS A 19 2.26 15.34 8.56
C HIS A 19 3.17 15.21 9.77
N ILE A 20 4.41 15.68 9.62
CA ILE A 20 5.33 15.90 10.72
C ILE A 20 4.79 17.14 11.46
N PHE A 21 4.44 16.99 12.73
CA PHE A 21 3.95 18.11 13.54
C PHE A 21 4.99 19.24 13.59
N ASP A 22 4.60 20.46 13.21
CA ASP A 22 5.30 21.64 13.71
C ASP A 22 5.19 21.70 15.24
N ALA A 23 6.10 22.41 15.91
CA ALA A 23 6.09 22.65 17.36
C ALA A 23 4.91 23.53 17.83
N LYS A 24 3.77 23.51 17.14
CA LYS A 24 2.58 24.32 17.41
C LYS A 24 1.38 23.45 17.73
N VAL A 25 0.47 24.00 18.53
CA VAL A 25 -0.83 23.38 18.85
C VAL A 25 -1.58 23.05 17.56
N THR A 26 -1.87 21.77 17.35
CA THR A 26 -2.70 21.31 16.24
C THR A 26 -4.15 21.29 16.67
N LYS A 27 -5.03 21.92 15.88
CA LYS A 27 -6.47 22.02 16.15
C LYS A 27 -7.23 21.13 15.18
N ILE A 28 -8.04 20.22 15.71
CA ILE A 28 -8.79 19.24 14.93
C ILE A 28 -10.27 19.41 15.24
N PRO A 29 -11.07 19.98 14.31
CA PRO A 29 -12.51 20.07 14.50
C PRO A 29 -13.12 18.67 14.44
N ALA A 30 -13.91 18.30 15.45
CA ALA A 30 -14.45 16.96 15.59
C ALA A 30 -15.95 16.93 15.92
N GLN A 31 -16.61 15.90 15.41
CA GLN A 31 -18.00 15.57 15.75
C GLN A 31 -18.03 14.33 16.63
N LYS A 32 -19.17 14.09 17.29
CA LYS A 32 -19.36 12.89 18.10
C LYS A 32 -19.11 11.63 17.26
N GLY A 33 -18.38 10.67 17.82
CA GLY A 33 -17.99 9.43 17.14
C GLY A 33 -16.74 9.55 16.27
N THR A 34 -16.13 10.74 16.13
CA THR A 34 -14.83 10.86 15.46
C THR A 34 -13.79 10.03 16.21
N ARG A 35 -13.08 9.16 15.48
CA ARG A 35 -11.95 8.37 15.96
C ARG A 35 -10.66 9.00 15.49
N ILE A 36 -9.71 9.17 16.41
CA ILE A 36 -8.40 9.75 16.16
C ILE A 36 -7.33 8.74 16.57
N TYR A 37 -6.44 8.41 15.64
CA TYR A 37 -5.34 7.48 15.81
C TYR A 37 -4.01 8.23 15.71
N PHE A 38 -3.04 7.84 16.53
CA PHE A 38 -1.72 8.47 16.59
C PHE A 38 -0.66 7.44 16.13
N LEU A 39 -0.03 7.73 15.00
CA LEU A 39 0.96 6.87 14.34
C LEU A 39 2.37 7.42 14.65
N THR A 40 3.23 6.61 15.26
CA THR A 40 4.56 7.06 15.69
C THR A 40 5.49 5.88 15.98
N ASN A 41 6.79 6.03 15.72
CA ASN A 41 7.86 5.17 16.24
C ASN A 41 8.65 5.86 17.39
N GLY A 42 8.05 6.89 17.99
CA GLY A 42 8.61 7.63 19.11
C GLY A 42 8.71 6.80 20.38
N ASN A 43 9.69 7.14 21.22
CA ASN A 43 9.83 6.54 22.54
C ASN A 43 8.69 7.01 23.47
N GLU A 44 8.16 6.09 24.27
CA GLU A 44 7.15 6.30 25.31
C GLU A 44 7.37 7.56 26.13
N ALA A 45 8.59 7.78 26.62
CA ALA A 45 8.91 8.94 27.46
C ALA A 45 8.53 10.27 26.77
N ASN A 46 8.74 10.38 25.46
CA ASN A 46 8.38 11.57 24.70
C ASN A 46 6.85 11.64 24.49
N LEU A 47 6.21 10.52 24.17
CA LEU A 47 4.76 10.46 23.89
C LEU A 47 3.90 10.86 25.10
N THR A 48 4.37 10.60 26.32
CA THR A 48 3.66 11.03 27.55
C THR A 48 3.60 12.55 27.72
N LEU A 49 4.48 13.30 27.05
CA LEU A 49 4.55 14.77 27.14
C LEU A 49 3.63 15.46 26.11
N PHE A 50 3.23 14.77 25.04
CA PHE A 50 2.26 15.29 24.08
C PHE A 50 0.87 15.29 24.71
N THR A 51 0.29 16.47 24.89
CA THR A 51 -1.02 16.60 25.52
C THR A 51 -2.14 16.65 24.49
N VAL A 52 -3.28 16.06 24.84
CA VAL A 52 -4.51 16.10 24.05
C VAL A 52 -5.63 16.65 24.91
N LYS A 53 -6.27 17.72 24.43
CA LYS A 53 -7.38 18.38 25.13
C LYS A 53 -8.59 18.56 24.24
N ALA A 54 -9.78 18.30 24.76
CA ALA A 54 -11.03 18.64 24.11
C ALA A 54 -12.08 18.98 25.19
N GLU A 55 -12.54 20.22 25.20
CA GLU A 55 -13.31 20.77 26.32
C GLU A 55 -14.69 20.11 26.45
N LYS A 56 -15.43 19.98 25.34
CA LYS A 56 -16.80 19.45 25.39
C LYS A 56 -16.84 17.95 25.61
N SER A 57 -15.87 17.22 25.06
CA SER A 57 -15.70 15.78 25.26
C SER A 57 -14.99 15.44 26.57
N GLN A 58 -14.59 16.45 27.35
CA GLN A 58 -13.87 16.31 28.64
C GLN A 58 -12.59 15.47 28.50
N ILE A 59 -11.87 15.65 27.40
CA ILE A 59 -10.59 14.98 27.16
C ILE A 59 -9.48 15.87 27.74
N ASP A 60 -8.69 15.32 28.66
CA ASP A 60 -7.41 15.87 29.11
C ASP A 60 -6.46 14.70 29.39
N THR A 61 -5.61 14.39 28.42
CA THR A 61 -4.76 13.19 28.43
C THR A 61 -3.49 13.40 27.61
N ASN A 62 -2.73 12.33 27.37
CA ASN A 62 -1.60 12.32 26.46
C ASN A 62 -1.80 11.30 25.34
N ILE A 63 -0.97 11.39 24.28
CA ILE A 63 -1.12 10.53 23.10
C ILE A 63 -0.65 9.09 23.34
N PHE A 64 0.19 8.82 24.35
CA PHE A 64 0.81 7.50 24.55
C PHE A 64 -0.22 6.37 24.59
N ALA A 65 -1.32 6.56 25.34
CA ALA A 65 -2.39 5.57 25.46
C ALA A 65 -3.09 5.21 24.13
N PHE A 66 -2.91 6.03 23.09
CA PHE A 66 -3.53 5.88 21.76
C PHE A 66 -2.50 5.65 20.64
N SER A 67 -1.21 5.64 21.00
CA SER A 67 -0.07 5.42 20.10
C SER A 67 0.55 4.03 20.26
N VAL A 68 0.22 3.31 21.34
CA VAL A 68 0.74 1.97 21.61
C VAL A 68 -0.19 0.92 21.00
N PRO A 69 0.34 0.03 20.12
CA PRO A 69 -0.43 -1.08 19.59
C PRO A 69 -0.90 -2.04 20.69
N GLN A 70 -2.10 -2.57 20.51
CA GLN A 70 -2.63 -3.68 21.32
C GLN A 70 -1.87 -4.98 21.01
N ALA A 71 -2.20 -6.05 21.74
CA ALA A 71 -1.61 -7.38 21.54
C ALA A 71 -1.79 -7.93 20.11
N ASP A 72 -2.85 -7.50 19.40
CA ASP A 72 -3.11 -7.87 18.01
C ASP A 72 -2.40 -6.94 16.99
N GLY A 73 -1.67 -5.93 17.47
CA GLY A 73 -0.96 -4.94 16.67
C GLY A 73 -1.80 -3.74 16.21
N SER A 74 -3.10 -3.69 16.51
CA SER A 74 -3.97 -2.56 16.15
C SER A 74 -3.95 -1.45 17.21
N LEU A 75 -4.22 -0.21 16.81
CA LEU A 75 -4.32 0.93 17.71
C LEU A 75 -5.72 1.09 18.29
N ASN A 76 -5.78 1.56 19.55
CA ASN A 76 -7.01 2.11 20.12
C ASN A 76 -7.18 3.57 19.70
N PRO A 77 -8.37 3.97 19.19
CA PRO A 77 -8.62 5.36 18.88
C PRO A 77 -8.91 6.17 20.15
N LEU A 78 -8.53 7.45 20.13
CA LEU A 78 -9.20 8.46 20.93
C LEU A 78 -10.57 8.74 20.30
N VAL A 79 -11.65 8.57 21.08
CA VAL A 79 -13.02 8.75 20.60
C VAL A 79 -13.60 10.06 21.12
N VAL A 80 -14.04 10.91 20.21
CA VAL A 80 -14.72 12.17 20.53
C VAL A 80 -16.17 11.89 20.90
N THR A 81 -16.62 12.38 22.05
CA THR A 81 -17.92 12.03 22.64
C THR A 81 -18.96 13.15 22.51
N ALA A 82 -18.53 14.38 22.19
CA ALA A 82 -19.39 15.55 22.02
C ALA A 82 -19.41 16.08 20.58
N ASP A 83 -20.51 16.72 20.20
CA ASP A 83 -20.66 17.39 18.91
C ASP A 83 -20.03 18.79 18.88
N ASN A 84 -19.50 19.16 17.70
CA ASN A 84 -18.85 20.45 17.45
C ASN A 84 -17.75 20.77 18.47
N ASP A 85 -16.93 19.77 18.79
CA ASP A 85 -15.79 19.91 19.68
C ASP A 85 -14.52 20.23 18.89
N THR A 86 -13.46 20.64 19.58
CA THR A 86 -12.14 20.84 18.98
C THR A 86 -11.10 20.10 19.82
N VAL A 87 -10.42 19.14 19.19
CA VAL A 87 -9.31 18.43 19.80
C VAL A 87 -8.02 19.22 19.56
N PHE A 88 -7.34 19.56 20.63
CA PHE A 88 -6.06 20.26 20.64
C PHE A 88 -4.96 19.26 20.97
N VAL A 89 -4.04 19.04 20.03
CA VAL A 89 -2.84 18.24 20.25
C VAL A 89 -1.66 19.18 20.39
N THR A 90 -1.01 19.16 21.55
CA THR A 90 0.14 20.03 21.85
C THR A 90 1.40 19.20 21.98
N ARG A 91 2.34 19.48 21.09
CA ARG A 91 3.70 18.96 21.14
C ARG A 91 4.54 19.74 22.15
N PRO A 92 5.40 19.10 22.96
CA PRO A 92 6.35 19.80 23.81
C PRO A 92 7.36 20.63 23.01
N ASP A 93 7.74 21.80 23.54
CA ASP A 93 8.74 22.65 22.90
C ASP A 93 10.08 21.91 22.73
N GLY A 94 10.63 21.95 21.52
CA GLY A 94 11.92 21.34 21.19
C GLY A 94 11.90 19.82 20.97
N ASP A 95 10.76 19.15 21.16
CA ASP A 95 10.63 17.73 20.79
C ASP A 95 10.68 17.58 19.26
N THR A 96 11.34 16.51 18.78
CA THR A 96 11.43 16.14 17.34
C THR A 96 10.85 14.75 17.03
N THR A 97 10.24 14.07 18.01
CA THR A 97 9.50 12.81 17.86
C THR A 97 8.47 12.85 16.73
N PRO A 98 8.56 11.96 15.73
CA PRO A 98 7.60 11.93 14.63
C PRO A 98 6.27 11.37 15.15
N VAL A 99 5.19 12.11 14.96
CA VAL A 99 3.83 11.63 15.20
C VAL A 99 3.04 12.01 13.94
N THR A 100 2.08 11.18 13.56
CA THR A 100 1.11 11.46 12.49
C THR A 100 -0.29 11.12 12.99
N LEU A 101 -1.28 11.91 12.57
CA LEU A 101 -2.67 11.72 12.95
C LEU A 101 -3.44 11.10 11.80
N PHE A 102 -4.23 10.08 12.12
CA PHE A 102 -5.25 9.57 11.23
C PHE A 102 -6.62 9.74 11.88
N GLN A 103 -7.57 10.33 11.15
CA GLN A 103 -8.92 10.59 11.60
C GLN A 103 -9.91 9.80 10.76
N ASP A 104 -10.86 9.13 11.42
CA ASP A 104 -11.93 8.41 10.76
C ASP A 104 -13.29 8.64 11.44
N ARG A 105 -14.35 8.68 10.64
CA ARG A 105 -15.73 8.96 11.07
C ARG A 105 -16.77 7.98 10.54
N VAL A 106 -16.46 7.26 9.47
CA VAL A 106 -17.47 6.58 8.64
C VAL A 106 -17.23 5.08 8.54
N THR A 107 -16.05 4.60 8.92
CA THR A 107 -15.65 3.22 8.60
C THR A 107 -16.03 2.22 9.69
N GLU A 108 -17.12 1.50 9.49
CA GLU A 108 -17.50 0.41 10.41
C GLU A 108 -16.41 -0.67 10.50
N ASN A 109 -16.19 -1.22 11.70
CA ASN A 109 -15.22 -2.29 11.98
C ASN A 109 -13.80 -2.02 11.47
N LEU A 110 -13.34 -0.77 11.61
CA LEU A 110 -12.00 -0.35 11.22
C LEU A 110 -10.94 -0.77 12.25
N ASN A 111 -9.88 -1.40 11.76
CA ASN A 111 -8.64 -1.68 12.46
C ASN A 111 -7.51 -0.86 11.85
N VAL A 112 -6.74 -0.15 12.67
CA VAL A 112 -5.61 0.66 12.23
C VAL A 112 -4.31 0.08 12.76
N PHE A 113 -3.38 -0.19 11.86
CA PHE A 113 -2.13 -0.88 12.16
C PHE A 113 -0.92 -0.01 11.79
N PRO A 114 -0.14 0.46 12.77
CA PRO A 114 1.20 0.95 12.54
C PRO A 114 2.14 -0.24 12.28
N VAL A 115 2.83 -0.23 11.15
CA VAL A 115 3.78 -1.28 10.77
C VAL A 115 5.20 -0.80 11.10
N PHE A 116 5.84 -1.52 12.01
CA PHE A 116 7.24 -1.33 12.42
C PHE A 116 8.17 -2.36 11.79
N GLU A 117 9.48 -2.12 11.83
CA GLU A 117 10.52 -2.99 11.25
C GLU A 117 10.31 -4.49 11.56
N ASN A 118 10.01 -4.82 12.82
CA ASN A 118 9.87 -6.19 13.29
C ASN A 118 8.41 -6.68 13.38
N SER A 119 7.48 -6.00 12.71
CA SER A 119 6.06 -6.35 12.75
C SER A 119 5.75 -7.58 11.89
N ALA A 120 4.94 -8.49 12.43
CA ALA A 120 4.35 -9.62 11.72
C ALA A 120 2.84 -9.64 12.01
N LEU A 121 2.13 -8.67 11.45
CA LEU A 121 0.73 -8.42 11.74
C LEU A 121 -0.14 -9.48 11.08
N GLN A 122 -0.88 -10.22 11.90
CA GLN A 122 -1.79 -11.25 11.42
C GLN A 122 -3.08 -10.63 10.90
N PHE A 123 -3.79 -11.42 10.08
CA PHE A 123 -5.16 -11.13 9.69
C PHE A 123 -6.04 -10.79 10.91
N LYS A 124 -6.89 -9.77 10.74
CA LYS A 124 -7.95 -9.42 11.66
C LYS A 124 -9.23 -9.18 10.86
N ALA A 125 -10.36 -9.66 11.38
CA ALA A 125 -11.66 -9.42 10.76
C ALA A 125 -12.02 -7.93 10.80
N GLY A 126 -12.71 -7.45 9.77
CA GLY A 126 -13.03 -6.03 9.57
C GLY A 126 -12.11 -5.35 8.57
N LYS A 127 -12.31 -4.05 8.37
CA LYS A 127 -11.51 -3.24 7.46
C LYS A 127 -10.16 -2.95 8.10
N ASN A 128 -9.07 -3.31 7.45
CA ASN A 128 -7.72 -3.16 8.00
C ASN A 128 -6.96 -2.09 7.23
N VAL A 129 -6.32 -1.17 7.95
CA VAL A 129 -5.50 -0.10 7.36
C VAL A 129 -4.11 -0.18 7.93
N TYR A 130 -3.11 -0.14 7.06
CA TYR A 130 -1.71 -0.29 7.41
C TYR A 130 -0.94 0.96 7.04
N PHE A 131 -0.12 1.44 7.98
CA PHE A 131 0.77 2.57 7.80
C PHE A 131 2.21 2.15 8.05
N ALA A 132 3.11 2.37 7.10
CA ALA A 132 4.53 2.18 7.29
C ALA A 132 5.08 3.30 8.20
N VAL A 133 5.26 2.99 9.49
CA VAL A 133 5.72 3.97 10.48
C VAL A 133 7.24 3.92 10.64
N ASP A 134 7.82 2.72 10.58
CA ASP A 134 9.25 2.50 10.76
C ASP A 134 9.79 1.57 9.67
N LYS A 135 9.83 2.09 8.44
CA LYS A 135 10.23 1.34 7.25
C LYS A 135 11.75 1.13 7.22
N PRO A 136 12.25 -0.12 7.24
CA PRO A 136 13.67 -0.40 7.14
C PRO A 136 14.21 -0.01 5.76
N ASN A 137 15.48 0.39 5.72
CA ASN A 137 16.13 0.75 4.46
C ASN A 137 16.09 -0.40 3.44
N GLY A 138 15.70 -0.10 2.21
CA GLY A 138 15.60 -1.07 1.11
C GLY A 138 14.45 -2.07 1.21
N LYS A 139 13.58 -1.99 2.23
CA LYS A 139 12.39 -2.85 2.35
C LYS A 139 11.10 -2.11 1.94
N ILE A 140 10.08 -2.87 1.56
CA ILE A 140 8.74 -2.38 1.24
C ILE A 140 7.71 -3.12 2.09
N LEU A 141 6.49 -2.59 2.17
CA LEU A 141 5.39 -3.34 2.75
C LEU A 141 5.09 -4.56 1.87
N THR A 142 4.75 -5.66 2.51
CA THR A 142 4.41 -6.92 1.85
C THR A 142 3.22 -7.57 2.53
N ILE A 143 2.40 -8.25 1.74
CA ILE A 143 1.37 -9.17 2.24
C ILE A 143 1.86 -10.57 1.93
N GLN A 144 2.14 -11.36 2.96
CA GLN A 144 2.69 -12.70 2.85
C GLN A 144 1.66 -13.76 3.21
N ASN A 145 1.81 -14.95 2.62
CA ASN A 145 0.98 -16.12 2.90
C ASN A 145 -0.52 -15.84 2.75
N LEU A 146 -0.90 -15.01 1.76
CA LEU A 146 -2.29 -14.67 1.53
C LEU A 146 -3.03 -15.91 1.04
N LYS A 147 -4.03 -16.35 1.80
CA LYS A 147 -4.97 -17.40 1.44
C LYS A 147 -6.35 -16.82 1.30
N VAL A 148 -7.05 -17.25 0.26
CA VAL A 148 -8.45 -16.92 -0.02
C VAL A 148 -9.20 -18.21 -0.26
N ASP A 149 -9.91 -18.68 0.77
CA ASP A 149 -10.73 -19.87 0.77
C ASP A 149 -12.14 -19.52 0.29
N ARG A 150 -12.38 -19.72 -1.01
CA ARG A 150 -13.68 -19.49 -1.65
C ARG A 150 -14.79 -20.39 -1.09
N GLN A 151 -14.47 -21.53 -0.48
CA GLN A 151 -15.48 -22.41 0.14
C GLN A 151 -15.99 -21.84 1.47
N LYS A 152 -15.28 -20.86 2.04
CA LYS A 152 -15.68 -20.10 3.24
C LYS A 152 -15.99 -18.65 2.89
N ASP A 153 -16.55 -18.45 1.69
CA ASP A 153 -16.90 -17.15 1.11
C ASP A 153 -15.72 -16.17 1.00
N GLY A 154 -14.48 -16.61 1.19
CA GLY A 154 -13.31 -15.72 1.31
C GLY A 154 -13.14 -14.79 0.12
N TYR A 155 -12.93 -13.52 0.41
CA TYR A 155 -12.71 -12.51 -0.60
C TYR A 155 -11.86 -11.35 -0.07
N LEU A 156 -10.91 -10.85 -0.87
CA LEU A 156 -10.06 -9.73 -0.48
C LEU A 156 -9.98 -8.68 -1.58
N ARG A 157 -10.20 -7.42 -1.20
CA ARG A 157 -9.83 -6.25 -2.00
C ARG A 157 -8.76 -5.44 -1.29
N ALA A 158 -7.81 -4.91 -2.06
CA ALA A 158 -6.78 -4.03 -1.54
C ALA A 158 -6.77 -2.70 -2.30
N TYR A 159 -6.65 -1.62 -1.55
CA TYR A 159 -6.69 -0.26 -2.07
C TYR A 159 -5.50 0.55 -1.58
N SER A 160 -4.98 1.41 -2.45
CA SER A 160 -3.99 2.41 -2.06
C SER A 160 -4.69 3.52 -1.28
N GLY A 161 -4.18 3.85 -0.11
CA GLY A 161 -4.82 4.80 0.80
C GLY A 161 -5.85 4.16 1.72
N VAL A 162 -6.62 5.02 2.38
CA VAL A 162 -7.44 4.69 3.55
C VAL A 162 -8.92 4.91 3.27
N PRO A 163 -9.82 3.95 3.59
CA PRO A 163 -11.26 4.15 3.44
C PRO A 163 -11.75 5.35 4.29
N GLY A 164 -12.51 6.26 3.67
CA GLY A 164 -13.09 7.45 4.33
C GLY A 164 -13.55 8.53 3.35
N ASP A 165 -13.95 9.70 3.87
CA ASP A 165 -14.38 10.91 3.12
C ASP A 165 -13.22 11.61 2.35
N LEU A 166 -12.17 10.87 1.97
CA LEU A 166 -10.96 11.44 1.40
C LEU A 166 -11.09 11.67 -0.10
N ILE A 167 -10.63 12.84 -0.54
CA ILE A 167 -10.32 13.17 -1.92
C ILE A 167 -8.79 13.16 -2.04
N PRO A 168 -8.18 12.35 -2.93
CA PRO A 168 -8.85 11.44 -3.86
C PRO A 168 -9.29 10.12 -3.18
N GLU A 169 -10.31 9.48 -3.76
CA GLU A 169 -10.82 8.19 -3.28
C GLU A 169 -9.72 7.11 -3.27
N PRO A 170 -9.80 6.08 -2.41
CA PRO A 170 -8.88 4.95 -2.47
C PRO A 170 -8.95 4.21 -3.82
N TYR A 171 -7.79 3.83 -4.37
CA TYR A 171 -7.72 3.15 -5.68
C TYR A 171 -7.44 1.66 -5.52
N LEU A 172 -8.28 0.84 -6.15
CA LEU A 172 -8.11 -0.62 -6.17
C LEU A 172 -6.83 -1.00 -6.93
N PHE A 173 -5.97 -1.79 -6.30
CA PHE A 173 -4.77 -2.36 -6.96
C PHE A 173 -4.74 -3.88 -6.96
N PHE A 174 -5.61 -4.54 -6.19
CA PHE A 174 -5.71 -5.99 -6.14
C PHE A 174 -7.13 -6.43 -5.76
N THR A 175 -7.63 -7.47 -6.42
CA THR A 175 -8.80 -8.22 -5.93
C THR A 175 -8.66 -9.71 -6.23
N SER A 176 -9.06 -10.54 -5.27
CA SER A 176 -9.08 -11.99 -5.47
C SER A 176 -10.09 -12.45 -6.54
N ASP A 177 -11.01 -11.60 -7.02
CA ASP A 177 -12.03 -11.95 -8.04
C ASP A 177 -11.49 -12.04 -9.46
N VAL A 178 -10.31 -11.49 -9.74
CA VAL A 178 -9.76 -11.54 -11.11
C VAL A 178 -9.49 -12.97 -11.54
N TYR A 179 -8.96 -13.79 -10.63
CA TYR A 179 -8.59 -15.17 -10.89
C TYR A 179 -9.25 -16.07 -9.84
N THR A 180 -10.39 -16.67 -10.20
CA THR A 180 -11.23 -17.46 -9.27
C THR A 180 -10.57 -18.74 -8.78
N ASP A 181 -9.65 -19.30 -9.57
CA ASP A 181 -8.97 -20.57 -9.26
C ASP A 181 -7.71 -20.38 -8.40
N ILE A 182 -7.38 -19.12 -8.06
CA ILE A 182 -6.22 -18.78 -7.26
C ILE A 182 -6.63 -18.54 -5.82
N THR A 183 -6.15 -19.40 -4.94
CA THR A 183 -6.46 -19.40 -3.51
C THR A 183 -5.26 -19.08 -2.64
N PHE A 184 -4.06 -18.98 -3.21
CA PHE A 184 -2.84 -18.71 -2.47
C PHE A 184 -1.91 -17.77 -3.24
N TYR A 185 -1.42 -16.74 -2.54
CA TYR A 185 -0.38 -15.83 -3.00
C TYR A 185 0.74 -15.83 -1.97
N GLN A 186 1.95 -16.16 -2.38
CA GLN A 186 3.09 -16.23 -1.46
C GLN A 186 3.44 -14.84 -0.91
N GLN A 187 3.54 -13.85 -1.80
CA GLN A 187 3.86 -12.47 -1.45
C GLN A 187 3.20 -11.51 -2.46
N LEU A 188 2.60 -10.45 -1.95
CA LEU A 188 2.22 -9.27 -2.72
C LEU A 188 3.17 -8.12 -2.33
N ASP A 189 3.81 -7.52 -3.31
CA ASP A 189 4.77 -6.44 -3.12
C ASP A 189 4.05 -5.08 -3.15
N ILE A 190 4.09 -4.35 -2.04
CA ILE A 190 3.31 -3.11 -1.83
C ILE A 190 4.28 -1.94 -1.61
N PRO A 191 4.84 -1.33 -2.68
CA PRO A 191 5.81 -0.24 -2.59
C PRO A 191 5.15 1.13 -2.34
N ILE A 192 4.18 1.16 -1.42
CA ILE A 192 3.49 2.36 -0.92
C ILE A 192 3.53 2.36 0.59
N ASN A 193 3.35 3.52 1.21
CA ASN A 193 3.48 3.67 2.67
C ASN A 193 2.16 3.46 3.41
N GLU A 194 1.03 3.52 2.72
CA GLU A 194 -0.29 3.31 3.32
C GLU A 194 -1.19 2.55 2.36
N PHE A 195 -1.92 1.56 2.89
CA PHE A 195 -2.90 0.82 2.13
C PHE A 195 -3.98 0.26 3.04
N SER A 196 -5.09 -0.14 2.44
CA SER A 196 -6.20 -0.77 3.13
C SER A 196 -6.57 -2.10 2.51
N LEU A 197 -6.98 -3.01 3.38
CA LEU A 197 -7.51 -4.32 3.06
C LEU A 197 -8.95 -4.39 3.52
N ASP A 198 -9.83 -4.76 2.60
CA ASP A 198 -11.24 -5.00 2.84
C ASP A 198 -11.50 -6.49 2.61
N PRO A 199 -11.23 -7.34 3.63
CA PRO A 199 -11.63 -8.73 3.58
C PRO A 199 -13.15 -8.77 3.68
N VAL A 200 -13.79 -9.38 2.69
CA VAL A 200 -15.19 -9.71 2.75
C VAL A 200 -15.27 -11.18 3.07
N PHE A 201 -16.06 -11.50 4.10
CA PHE A 201 -16.26 -12.87 4.62
C PHE A 201 -15.03 -13.51 5.28
N ASP A 202 -15.22 -14.68 5.89
CA ASP A 202 -14.30 -15.26 6.88
C ASP A 202 -13.17 -16.11 6.28
N GLY A 203 -13.18 -16.36 4.96
CA GLY A 203 -12.22 -17.24 4.28
C GLY A 203 -10.85 -16.63 3.96
N VAL A 204 -10.41 -15.58 4.64
CA VAL A 204 -9.15 -14.87 4.32
C VAL A 204 -8.13 -14.99 5.45
N SER A 205 -6.86 -15.23 5.11
CA SER A 205 -5.74 -15.12 6.06
C SER A 205 -4.49 -14.58 5.37
N TYR A 206 -3.70 -13.75 6.05
CA TYR A 206 -2.43 -13.23 5.56
C TYR A 206 -1.59 -12.67 6.71
N THR A 207 -0.33 -12.35 6.43
CA THR A 207 0.54 -11.57 7.32
C THR A 207 1.00 -10.28 6.62
N VAL A 208 1.02 -9.16 7.32
CA VAL A 208 1.60 -7.89 6.84
C VAL A 208 2.88 -7.58 7.59
N GLY A 209 3.90 -7.14 6.86
CA GLY A 209 5.19 -6.71 7.41
C GLY A 209 6.09 -6.10 6.33
N PHE A 210 7.39 -5.99 6.63
CA PHE A 210 8.39 -5.49 5.69
C PHE A 210 9.18 -6.62 5.03
N GLY A 211 9.34 -6.55 3.70
CA GLY A 211 10.08 -7.50 2.89
C GLY A 211 10.86 -6.83 1.76
N TYR A 212 11.63 -7.62 1.01
CA TYR A 212 12.29 -7.15 -0.21
C TYR A 212 11.37 -7.30 -1.41
N LEU A 213 11.47 -6.35 -2.35
CA LEU A 213 10.81 -6.44 -3.65
C LEU A 213 11.29 -7.69 -4.39
N THR A 214 10.36 -8.48 -4.90
CA THR A 214 10.67 -9.67 -5.69
C THR A 214 10.97 -9.29 -7.14
N ILE A 215 12.00 -9.91 -7.73
CA ILE A 215 12.38 -9.74 -9.13
C ILE A 215 12.09 -11.00 -9.97
N THR A 216 11.38 -11.95 -9.39
CA THR A 216 11.02 -13.22 -10.02
C THR A 216 9.55 -13.49 -9.80
N LEU A 217 8.81 -13.60 -10.90
CA LEU A 217 7.40 -13.92 -10.88
C LEU A 217 7.21 -15.33 -10.33
N GLN A 218 6.39 -15.43 -9.28
CA GLN A 218 5.96 -16.70 -8.71
C GLN A 218 4.73 -17.23 -9.47
N SER A 219 4.02 -18.18 -8.89
CA SER A 219 2.77 -18.70 -9.43
C SER A 219 1.66 -17.63 -9.50
N SER A 220 1.58 -16.74 -8.51
CA SER A 220 0.68 -15.60 -8.57
C SER A 220 1.18 -14.48 -7.66
N GLY A 221 0.81 -13.25 -7.97
CA GLY A 221 1.23 -12.11 -7.18
C GLY A 221 0.78 -10.77 -7.73
N LEU A 222 1.48 -9.73 -7.27
CA LEU A 222 1.27 -8.35 -7.64
C LEU A 222 2.62 -7.70 -7.98
N ILE A 223 2.68 -7.02 -9.12
CA ILE A 223 3.74 -6.06 -9.46
C ILE A 223 3.14 -4.67 -9.32
N MET A 224 3.86 -3.73 -8.75
CA MET A 224 3.32 -2.39 -8.51
C MET A 224 4.43 -1.34 -8.62
N SER A 225 4.14 -0.21 -9.24
CA SER A 225 5.05 0.95 -9.24
C SER A 225 5.10 1.60 -7.85
N PRO A 226 6.25 2.13 -7.40
CA PRO A 226 6.32 2.93 -6.19
C PRO A 226 5.33 4.11 -6.22
N GLU A 227 4.79 4.48 -5.07
CA GLU A 227 3.88 5.64 -4.94
C GLU A 227 2.61 5.57 -5.82
N PHE A 228 2.17 4.37 -6.21
CA PHE A 228 0.84 4.19 -6.81
C PHE A 228 -0.25 4.74 -5.86
N PRO A 229 -1.27 5.45 -6.38
CA PRO A 229 -1.64 5.58 -7.78
C PRO A 229 -1.18 6.89 -8.44
N ILE A 230 -0.43 7.73 -7.72
CA ILE A 230 -0.24 9.14 -8.09
C ILE A 230 1.08 9.43 -8.80
N THR A 231 2.02 8.49 -8.84
CA THR A 231 3.30 8.70 -9.52
C THR A 231 3.13 8.90 -11.03
N GLN A 232 3.92 9.85 -11.57
CA GLN A 232 4.11 10.09 -13.00
C GLN A 232 5.58 9.93 -13.40
N GLN A 233 6.39 9.31 -12.54
CA GLN A 233 7.78 9.08 -12.84
C GLN A 233 7.90 7.91 -13.81
N PRO A 234 8.72 8.04 -14.88
CA PRO A 234 9.08 6.91 -15.72
C PRO A 234 9.63 5.77 -14.88
N SER A 235 9.19 4.55 -15.19
CA SER A 235 9.62 3.33 -14.52
C SER A 235 9.77 2.21 -15.54
N ASP A 236 10.95 1.58 -15.51
CA ASP A 236 11.27 0.39 -16.28
C ASP A 236 11.61 -0.72 -15.28
N MET A 237 10.82 -1.79 -15.27
CA MET A 237 11.01 -2.93 -14.39
C MET A 237 11.12 -4.22 -15.21
N SER A 238 12.02 -5.11 -14.83
CA SER A 238 12.21 -6.42 -15.45
C SER A 238 12.09 -7.52 -14.40
N PHE A 239 11.29 -8.53 -14.70
CA PHE A 239 11.04 -9.67 -13.83
C PHE A 239 11.40 -10.95 -14.55
N ASN A 240 12.20 -11.79 -13.90
CA ASN A 240 12.41 -13.16 -14.38
C ASN A 240 11.14 -13.98 -14.17
N VAL A 241 10.87 -14.92 -15.06
CA VAL A 241 9.84 -15.93 -14.84
C VAL A 241 10.50 -17.18 -14.29
N ASN A 242 10.01 -17.68 -13.16
CA ASN A 242 10.51 -18.92 -12.59
C ASN A 242 10.10 -20.09 -13.50
N ARG A 243 11.05 -20.63 -14.27
CA ARG A 243 10.82 -21.75 -15.17
C ARG A 243 11.91 -22.83 -15.07
N ASN A 244 11.52 -24.09 -15.23
CA ASN A 244 12.42 -25.24 -15.31
C ASN A 244 12.80 -25.57 -16.75
N GLY A 245 14.03 -25.23 -17.14
CA GLY A 245 14.51 -25.48 -18.50
C GLY A 245 13.53 -24.88 -19.52
N ASP A 246 13.23 -25.64 -20.57
CA ASP A 246 12.42 -25.20 -21.72
C ASP A 246 10.91 -25.40 -21.56
N GLU A 247 10.40 -25.39 -20.33
CA GLU A 247 8.96 -25.54 -20.10
C GLU A 247 8.13 -24.38 -20.64
N ASP A 248 6.91 -24.72 -21.08
CA ASP A 248 5.91 -23.73 -21.47
C ASP A 248 5.17 -23.23 -20.23
N ILE A 249 5.13 -21.91 -20.09
CA ILE A 249 4.43 -21.15 -19.07
C ILE A 249 3.24 -20.44 -19.71
N SER A 250 2.07 -20.53 -19.11
CA SER A 250 0.96 -19.61 -19.38
C SER A 250 1.00 -18.46 -18.38
N LEU A 251 1.02 -17.22 -18.89
CA LEU A 251 1.03 -15.99 -18.10
C LEU A 251 -0.27 -15.21 -18.35
N HIS A 252 -0.90 -14.79 -17.26
CA HIS A 252 -2.05 -13.91 -17.25
C HIS A 252 -1.74 -12.67 -16.40
N MET A 253 -2.03 -11.48 -16.92
CA MET A 253 -1.87 -10.23 -16.18
C MET A 253 -3.11 -9.37 -16.32
N ASN A 254 -3.53 -8.75 -15.22
CA ASN A 254 -4.64 -7.81 -15.17
C ASN A 254 -4.12 -6.48 -14.62
N THR A 255 -4.35 -5.40 -15.37
CA THR A 255 -3.80 -4.10 -15.05
C THR A 255 -4.77 -3.25 -14.22
N TYR A 256 -4.21 -2.46 -13.31
CA TYR A 256 -4.88 -1.41 -12.55
C TYR A 256 -4.11 -0.11 -12.75
N PHE A 257 -4.84 0.93 -13.15
CA PHE A 257 -4.29 2.25 -13.45
C PHE A 257 -5.07 3.34 -12.72
N TYR A 258 -4.39 4.44 -12.44
CA TYR A 258 -5.03 5.68 -12.02
C TYR A 258 -5.65 6.38 -13.23
N ARG A 259 -6.98 6.29 -13.33
CA ARG A 259 -7.72 6.72 -14.52
C ARG A 259 -7.86 8.24 -14.69
N SER A 260 -7.54 9.01 -13.66
CA SER A 260 -7.63 10.48 -13.73
C SER A 260 -6.43 11.11 -14.45
N LEU A 261 -5.44 10.30 -14.85
CA LEU A 261 -4.29 10.73 -15.65
C LEU A 261 -4.22 9.88 -16.92
N SER A 262 -3.72 10.48 -18.00
CA SER A 262 -3.53 9.84 -19.31
C SER A 262 -2.06 9.50 -19.51
N TYR A 263 -1.75 8.21 -19.61
CA TYR A 263 -0.42 7.68 -19.92
C TYR A 263 -0.56 6.26 -20.49
N ASN A 264 0.53 5.74 -21.04
CA ASN A 264 0.61 4.36 -21.51
C ASN A 264 1.60 3.56 -20.67
N THR A 265 1.24 2.31 -20.42
CA THR A 265 2.13 1.28 -19.89
C THR A 265 2.33 0.21 -20.94
N GLU A 266 3.58 -0.08 -21.29
CA GLU A 266 3.96 -1.16 -22.19
C GLU A 266 4.41 -2.38 -21.38
N ILE A 267 3.88 -3.55 -21.72
CA ILE A 267 4.28 -4.83 -21.15
C ILE A 267 4.87 -5.69 -22.28
N THR A 268 6.13 -6.08 -22.11
CA THR A 268 6.88 -6.90 -23.06
C THR A 268 7.19 -8.25 -22.44
N VAL A 269 6.61 -9.30 -23.00
CA VAL A 269 6.89 -10.69 -22.62
C VAL A 269 7.97 -11.24 -23.54
N ARG A 270 9.13 -11.57 -22.98
CA ARG A 270 10.27 -12.13 -23.73
C ARG A 270 10.27 -13.65 -23.67
N PHE A 271 10.43 -14.30 -24.83
CA PHE A 271 10.49 -15.75 -24.94
C PHE A 271 11.91 -16.27 -25.17
N GLY A 272 12.11 -17.59 -24.96
CA GLY A 272 13.38 -18.33 -25.06
C GLY A 272 14.21 -18.15 -26.33
N PHE A 273 13.63 -17.68 -27.42
CA PHE A 273 14.26 -17.60 -28.75
C PHE A 273 14.23 -16.19 -29.38
N GLY A 274 14.21 -15.13 -28.56
CA GLY A 274 14.22 -13.74 -29.06
C GLY A 274 12.89 -13.29 -29.69
N VAL A 275 11.82 -14.06 -29.49
CA VAL A 275 10.45 -13.64 -29.78
C VAL A 275 9.96 -12.79 -28.61
N GLU A 276 9.17 -11.77 -28.92
CA GLU A 276 8.56 -10.89 -27.94
C GLU A 276 7.06 -10.75 -28.23
N ASN A 277 6.26 -10.67 -27.17
CA ASN A 277 4.88 -10.21 -27.26
C ASN A 277 4.80 -8.88 -26.50
N VAL A 278 4.56 -7.81 -27.25
CA VAL A 278 4.47 -6.45 -26.72
C VAL A 278 3.01 -6.00 -26.76
N GLN A 279 2.50 -5.55 -25.61
CA GLN A 279 1.17 -4.99 -25.51
C GLN A 279 1.21 -3.68 -24.75
N SER A 280 0.62 -2.64 -25.35
CA SER A 280 0.46 -1.32 -24.72
C SER A 280 -0.92 -1.18 -24.12
N PHE A 281 -0.98 -0.63 -22.91
CA PHE A 281 -2.19 -0.41 -22.15
C PHE A 281 -2.34 1.08 -21.83
N PRO A 282 -3.34 1.77 -22.41
CA PRO A 282 -3.69 3.12 -22.01
C PRO A 282 -4.36 3.12 -20.63
N SER A 283 -3.99 4.06 -19.78
CA SER A 283 -4.43 4.15 -18.37
C SER A 283 -5.95 4.37 -18.22
N GLU A 284 -6.62 4.82 -19.28
CA GLU A 284 -8.05 5.08 -19.32
C GLU A 284 -8.89 3.81 -19.52
N LEU A 285 -8.28 2.70 -19.94
CA LEU A 285 -8.97 1.47 -20.29
C LEU A 285 -8.57 0.30 -19.39
N ASN A 286 -9.48 -0.68 -19.29
CA ASN A 286 -9.14 -1.96 -18.67
C ASN A 286 -8.19 -2.75 -19.57
N GLY A 287 -7.13 -3.30 -18.99
CA GLY A 287 -6.14 -4.11 -19.68
C GLY A 287 -6.05 -5.53 -19.14
N ARG A 288 -6.03 -6.50 -20.05
CA ARG A 288 -5.65 -7.88 -19.76
C ARG A 288 -4.65 -8.36 -20.80
N LEU A 289 -3.62 -9.05 -20.31
CA LEU A 289 -2.61 -9.72 -21.13
C LEU A 289 -2.69 -11.22 -20.89
N GLY A 290 -2.62 -11.98 -21.98
CA GLY A 290 -2.41 -13.43 -21.95
C GLY A 290 -1.25 -13.78 -22.87
N ALA A 291 -0.33 -14.60 -22.39
CA ALA A 291 0.78 -15.14 -23.17
C ALA A 291 1.01 -16.60 -22.80
N SER A 292 1.51 -17.41 -23.73
CA SER A 292 1.89 -18.79 -23.43
C SER A 292 3.07 -19.23 -24.28
N GLY A 293 3.99 -19.97 -23.67
CA GLY A 293 5.19 -20.52 -24.30
C GLY A 293 6.39 -20.49 -23.35
N LYS A 294 7.60 -20.61 -23.90
CA LYS A 294 8.86 -20.54 -23.14
C LYS A 294 9.17 -19.10 -22.70
N ILE A 295 8.45 -18.59 -21.70
CA ILE A 295 8.60 -17.22 -21.22
C ILE A 295 9.85 -17.11 -20.33
N ASN A 296 10.75 -16.18 -20.66
CA ASN A 296 11.97 -15.89 -19.90
C ASN A 296 11.75 -14.79 -18.87
N SER A 297 11.17 -13.68 -19.31
CA SER A 297 11.02 -12.48 -18.52
C SER A 297 9.83 -11.65 -18.98
N VAL A 298 9.40 -10.79 -18.08
CA VAL A 298 8.39 -9.76 -18.33
C VAL A 298 9.03 -8.41 -18.02
N GLU A 299 8.95 -7.50 -18.97
CA GLU A 299 9.39 -6.12 -18.84
C GLU A 299 8.17 -5.21 -18.83
N VAL A 300 8.19 -4.19 -17.97
CA VAL A 300 7.14 -3.19 -17.85
C VAL A 300 7.77 -1.82 -17.93
N SER A 301 7.38 -1.04 -18.93
CA SER A 301 7.78 0.35 -19.11
C SER A 301 6.55 1.25 -18.98
N SER A 302 6.59 2.25 -18.11
CA SER A 302 5.46 3.15 -17.88
C SER A 302 5.92 4.55 -17.47
N ILE A 303 5.21 5.58 -17.96
CA ILE A 303 5.38 6.97 -17.51
C ILE A 303 4.39 7.32 -16.36
N GLY A 304 3.56 6.37 -15.94
CA GLY A 304 2.63 6.54 -14.83
C GLY A 304 2.52 5.34 -13.91
N ALA A 305 1.78 5.53 -12.83
CA ALA A 305 1.57 4.51 -11.82
C ALA A 305 0.83 3.28 -12.38
N TYR A 306 1.24 2.08 -11.98
CA TYR A 306 0.53 0.85 -12.31
C TYR A 306 0.55 -0.15 -11.18
N ALA A 307 -0.47 -1.01 -11.16
CA ALA A 307 -0.42 -2.29 -10.45
C ALA A 307 -0.86 -3.40 -11.40
N LEU A 308 -0.15 -4.52 -11.41
CA LEU A 308 -0.37 -5.66 -12.30
C LEU A 308 -0.53 -6.90 -11.46
N GLN A 309 -1.76 -7.40 -11.36
CA GLN A 309 -2.02 -8.68 -10.72
C GLN A 309 -1.80 -9.79 -11.73
N TYR A 310 -0.93 -10.75 -11.40
CA TYR A 310 -0.52 -11.79 -12.33
C TYR A 310 -0.75 -13.20 -11.77
N TRP A 311 -0.89 -14.14 -12.70
CA TRP A 311 -0.91 -15.58 -12.46
C TRP A 311 -0.11 -16.28 -13.55
N THR A 312 0.71 -17.25 -13.16
CA THR A 312 1.45 -18.14 -14.03
C THR A 312 1.05 -19.60 -13.78
N ASN A 313 0.96 -20.37 -14.84
CA ASN A 313 0.79 -21.82 -14.78
C ASN A 313 1.90 -22.50 -15.57
N SER A 314 2.57 -23.48 -14.95
CA SER A 314 3.56 -24.31 -15.62
C SER A 314 2.96 -25.65 -16.00
N THR A 315 3.40 -26.18 -17.13
CA THR A 315 3.06 -27.53 -17.60
C THR A 315 3.98 -28.62 -17.03
N ALA A 316 4.96 -28.30 -16.17
CA ALA A 316 5.85 -29.31 -15.61
C ALA A 316 5.13 -30.36 -14.76
N THR A 317 5.12 -31.59 -15.26
CA THR A 317 5.06 -32.79 -14.42
C THR A 317 6.37 -32.93 -13.67
N ASN A 318 6.30 -33.15 -12.36
CA ASN A 318 7.49 -33.58 -11.61
C ASN A 318 7.99 -34.95 -12.11
N SER A 319 9.18 -35.37 -11.69
CA SER A 319 9.77 -36.69 -12.01
C SER A 319 8.92 -37.91 -11.57
N GLU A 320 7.77 -37.69 -10.94
CA GLU A 320 6.81 -38.69 -10.47
C GLU A 320 5.50 -38.72 -11.28
N GLY A 321 5.40 -37.95 -12.38
CA GLY A 321 4.23 -37.96 -13.27
C GLY A 321 2.99 -37.25 -12.72
N SER A 322 3.14 -36.46 -11.65
CA SER A 322 2.11 -35.56 -11.13
C SER A 322 2.24 -34.18 -11.77
N THR A 323 1.15 -33.68 -12.36
CA THR A 323 1.00 -32.25 -12.67
C THR A 323 1.00 -31.48 -11.36
N ILE A 324 2.10 -30.80 -11.02
CA ILE A 324 2.12 -29.89 -9.88
C ILE A 324 1.62 -28.55 -10.40
N PRO A 325 0.48 -27.99 -9.92
CA PRO A 325 0.20 -26.58 -10.15
C PRO A 325 1.37 -25.82 -9.54
N ALA A 326 2.10 -25.04 -10.36
CA ALA A 326 3.22 -24.23 -9.88
C ALA A 326 2.83 -23.55 -8.54
N GLY A 327 3.44 -23.97 -7.44
CA GLY A 327 3.27 -23.34 -6.13
C GLY A 327 1.96 -23.59 -5.34
N GLN A 328 1.19 -24.66 -5.57
CA GLN A 328 0.27 -25.12 -4.51
C GLN A 328 1.06 -25.90 -3.44
N GLY A 329 1.53 -25.16 -2.42
CA GLY A 329 1.76 -25.72 -1.09
C GLY A 329 3.00 -26.59 -0.90
N THR A 330 4.19 -26.00 -1.01
CA THR A 330 5.26 -26.30 -0.04
C THR A 330 5.96 -25.00 0.29
N THR A 331 6.00 -24.66 1.58
CA THR A 331 6.76 -23.55 2.16
C THR A 331 8.15 -23.49 1.51
N PRO A 332 8.47 -22.44 0.72
CA PRO A 332 9.83 -22.32 0.21
C PRO A 332 10.73 -22.02 1.40
N SER A 333 11.71 -22.90 1.64
CA SER A 333 12.87 -22.56 2.44
C SER A 333 13.41 -21.23 1.92
N ILE A 334 13.52 -20.25 2.82
CA ILE A 334 14.08 -18.92 2.54
C ILE A 334 15.47 -19.12 1.95
N ILE A 335 15.59 -19.03 0.63
CA ILE A 335 16.88 -18.86 -0.03
C ILE A 335 17.06 -17.34 -0.11
N THR A 336 17.70 -16.78 0.90
CA THR A 336 18.32 -15.46 0.82
C THR A 336 19.45 -15.52 -0.21
N THR A 337 19.15 -15.26 -1.48
CA THR A 337 20.18 -14.82 -2.42
C THR A 337 20.44 -13.35 -2.16
N THR A 338 21.47 -13.07 -1.37
CA THR A 338 22.09 -11.75 -1.23
C THR A 338 22.73 -11.39 -2.57
N ASN A 339 21.99 -10.78 -3.48
CA ASN A 339 22.57 -10.06 -4.60
C ASN A 339 22.31 -8.57 -4.40
N SER A 340 23.41 -7.82 -4.27
CA SER A 340 23.43 -6.36 -4.20
C SER A 340 22.78 -5.76 -5.44
N SER A 341 21.52 -5.37 -5.35
CA SER A 341 20.91 -4.46 -6.31
C SER A 341 21.39 -3.05 -5.96
N TYR A 342 22.32 -2.53 -6.77
CA TYR A 342 22.68 -1.12 -6.76
C TYR A 342 21.44 -0.31 -7.17
N PHE A 343 20.81 0.35 -6.20
CA PHE A 343 19.90 1.45 -6.49
C PHE A 343 20.75 2.65 -6.90
N ILE A 344 20.69 3.05 -8.17
CA ILE A 344 21.23 4.33 -8.60
C ILE A 344 20.26 5.39 -8.09
N SER A 345 20.59 6.02 -6.97
CA SER A 345 19.94 7.26 -6.55
C SER A 345 20.45 8.39 -7.44
N ASN A 346 19.70 8.76 -8.48
CA ASN A 346 19.90 10.06 -9.10
C ASN A 346 19.27 11.11 -8.20
N SER A 347 20.04 11.60 -7.23
CA SER A 347 19.77 12.86 -6.55
C SER A 347 19.98 14.00 -7.55
N LEU A 348 18.94 14.39 -8.28
CA LEU A 348 18.92 15.68 -8.95
C LEU A 348 18.74 16.75 -7.88
N SER A 349 19.86 17.37 -7.51
CA SER A 349 19.88 18.53 -6.65
C SER A 349 19.07 19.66 -7.29
N ILE A 350 18.13 20.20 -6.54
CA ILE A 350 17.26 21.35 -6.91
C ILE A 350 18.06 22.65 -7.17
N LEU A 351 19.39 22.61 -7.10
CA LEU A 351 20.25 23.79 -7.19
C LEU A 351 20.68 24.17 -8.62
N THR A 352 20.44 23.34 -9.64
CA THR A 352 20.81 23.66 -11.04
C THR A 352 19.67 24.23 -11.89
N LEU A 353 18.42 24.27 -11.40
CA LEU A 353 17.31 24.84 -12.17
C LEU A 353 17.14 26.38 -11.99
N ILE A 354 17.83 27.00 -11.03
CA ILE A 354 17.68 28.44 -10.74
C ILE A 354 18.71 29.30 -11.49
N VAL A 355 19.79 28.72 -12.03
CA VAL A 355 20.82 29.51 -12.76
C VAL A 355 20.45 29.73 -14.24
N SER A 356 19.54 28.93 -14.81
CA SER A 356 19.11 29.09 -16.22
C SER A 356 17.98 30.10 -16.43
N LEU A 357 17.34 30.59 -15.36
CA LEU A 357 16.23 31.57 -15.43
C LEU A 357 16.65 33.01 -15.10
N LEU A 358 17.94 33.27 -14.85
CA LEU A 358 18.47 34.60 -14.52
C LEU A 358 19.46 35.17 -15.56
N ILE A 359 19.64 34.51 -16.72
CA ILE A 359 20.43 35.03 -17.86
C ILE A 359 19.58 35.00 -19.14
N GLY A 360 18.34 35.47 -19.02
CA GLY A 360 17.36 35.46 -20.11
C GLY A 360 16.29 36.54 -19.97
N CYS A 361 16.70 37.77 -19.62
CA CYS A 361 16.01 39.03 -19.92
C CYS A 361 17.06 40.12 -20.06
#